data_AF-C7NUC7-F1
#
_entry.id   AF-C7NUC7-F1
#
_cell.length_a   1.000
_cell.length_b   1.000
_cell.length_c   1.000
_cell.angle_alpha   90.00
_cell.angle_beta   90.00
_cell.angle_gamma   90.00
#
_symmetry.space_group_name_H-M   'P 1'
#
loop_
_entity.id
_entity.type
_entity.pdbx_description
1 polymer ?
#
loop_
_entity_poly.entity_id
_entity_poly.type
_entity_poly.pdbx_seq_one_letter_code
_entity_poly.pdbx_strand_id
1 'polypeptide(L)'
;MSGSSYDTTIQFRAGSEKEAAELLDEVHIGGINVSELARTGLVEMLRRSLDERDEIAIYERYSRDEIDEDVAQVLLGEKIDRMDAERDAFESAMERDTSTFLAESDGE
;
A
#
# COMPACT_ATOMS: atom_id res chain seq x y z
N MET A 1 17.09 20.90 7.59
CA MET A 1 15.64 20.96 7.86
C MET A 1 14.96 21.29 6.54
N SER A 2 14.45 20.28 5.84
CA SER A 2 13.70 20.48 4.59
C SER A 2 12.23 20.42 4.92
N GLY A 3 11.57 21.58 4.86
CA GLY A 3 10.13 21.66 4.89
C GLY A 3 9.57 21.08 3.60
N SER A 4 8.71 20.08 3.72
CA SER A 4 7.72 19.77 2.69
C SER A 4 6.37 19.70 3.38
N SER A 5 5.79 20.87 3.61
CA SER A 5 4.39 20.99 3.99
C SER A 5 3.57 20.69 2.73
N TYR A 6 3.18 19.43 2.53
CA TYR A 6 2.14 19.09 1.56
C TYR A 6 0.78 19.50 2.12
N ASP A 7 0.58 20.80 2.34
CA ASP A 7 -0.74 21.38 2.51
C ASP A 7 -1.18 21.91 1.14
N THR A 8 -1.32 20.97 0.19
CA THR A 8 -1.82 21.25 -1.14
C THR A 8 -3.14 20.52 -1.27
N THR A 9 -4.25 21.25 -1.14
CA THR A 9 -5.56 20.74 -1.58
C THR A 9 -5.40 20.29 -3.03
N ILE A 10 -5.64 19.01 -3.31
CA ILE A 10 -5.61 18.48 -4.67
C ILE A 10 -6.71 19.19 -5.45
N GLN A 11 -6.31 20.14 -6.30
CA GLN A 11 -7.21 20.82 -7.22
C GLN A 11 -7.24 20.04 -8.52
N PHE A 12 -8.32 19.29 -8.75
CA PHE A 12 -8.60 18.72 -10.05
C PHE A 12 -8.68 19.87 -11.07
N ARG A 13 -7.93 19.78 -12.17
CA ARG A 13 -8.09 20.73 -13.28
C ARG A 13 -9.53 20.61 -13.77
N ALA A 14 -10.28 21.70 -13.65
CA ALA A 14 -11.68 21.76 -14.06
C ALA A 14 -11.77 21.47 -15.57
N GLY A 15 -12.28 20.29 -15.91
CA GLY A 15 -12.48 19.78 -17.26
C GLY A 15 -13.65 18.80 -17.30
N SER A 16 -13.65 17.86 -18.26
CA SER A 16 -14.71 16.85 -18.44
C SER A 16 -15.01 16.01 -17.20
N GLU A 17 -14.03 15.81 -16.33
CA GLU A 17 -14.13 15.04 -15.09
C GLU A 17 -15.06 15.73 -14.07
N LYS A 18 -15.04 17.07 -14.05
CA LYS A 18 -15.94 17.85 -13.20
C LYS A 18 -17.37 17.73 -13.69
N GLU A 19 -17.59 17.89 -15.00
CA GLU A 19 -18.91 17.71 -15.61
C GLU A 19 -19.43 16.29 -15.40
N ALA A 20 -18.57 15.28 -15.50
CA ALA A 20 -18.93 13.89 -15.22
C ALA A 20 -19.32 13.66 -13.75
N ALA A 21 -18.61 14.28 -12.81
CA ALA A 21 -18.95 14.19 -11.38
C ALA A 21 -20.27 14.91 -11.07
N GLU A 22 -20.51 16.09 -11.64
CA GLU A 22 -21.77 16.83 -11.49
C GLU A 22 -22.96 16.05 -12.08
N LEU A 23 -22.79 15.46 -13.27
CA LEU A 23 -23.81 14.59 -13.88
C LEU A 23 -24.08 13.35 -13.01
N LEU A 24 -23.04 12.74 -12.45
CA LEU A 24 -23.19 11.56 -11.61
C LEU A 24 -23.94 11.91 -10.30
N ASP A 25 -23.66 13.07 -9.70
CA ASP A 25 -24.40 13.59 -8.55
C ASP A 25 -25.90 13.77 -8.86
N GLU A 26 -26.22 14.33 -10.02
CA GLU A 26 -27.60 14.54 -10.48
C GLU A 26 -28.37 13.22 -10.68
N VAL A 27 -27.71 12.20 -11.22
CA VAL A 27 -28.32 10.89 -11.50
C VAL A 27 -28.42 10.02 -10.24
N HIS A 28 -27.53 10.17 -9.27
CA HIS A 28 -27.46 9.29 -8.09
C HIS A 28 -28.45 9.73 -7.00
N ILE A 29 -29.43 8.87 -6.69
CA ILE A 29 -30.38 9.12 -5.60
C ILE A 29 -29.65 9.04 -4.26
N GLY A 30 -29.41 10.20 -3.64
CA GLY A 30 -28.67 10.33 -2.37
C GLY A 30 -27.46 11.26 -2.44
N GLY A 31 -27.10 11.73 -3.65
CA GLY A 31 -25.91 12.55 -3.90
C GLY A 31 -24.61 11.74 -3.82
N ILE A 32 -23.52 12.29 -4.37
CA ILE A 32 -22.18 11.70 -4.31
C ILE A 32 -21.22 12.61 -3.54
N ASN A 33 -20.32 12.00 -2.78
CA ASN A 33 -19.21 12.73 -2.16
C ASN A 33 -18.02 12.77 -3.13
N VAL A 34 -17.93 13.80 -3.96
CA VAL A 34 -16.86 13.97 -4.96
C VAL A 34 -15.46 13.96 -4.33
N SER A 35 -15.30 14.49 -3.11
CA SER A 35 -14.02 14.49 -2.41
C SER A 35 -13.59 13.08 -1.98
N GLU A 36 -14.54 12.24 -1.57
CA GLU A 36 -14.29 10.85 -1.26
C GLU A 36 -13.97 10.04 -2.53
N LEU A 37 -14.73 10.25 -3.61
CA LEU A 37 -14.46 9.66 -4.92
C LEU A 37 -13.04 9.99 -5.40
N ALA A 38 -12.65 11.25 -5.29
CA ALA A 38 -11.31 11.74 -5.61
C ALA A 38 -10.23 11.03 -4.78
N ARG A 39 -10.44 10.90 -3.47
CA ARG A 39 -9.49 10.24 -2.56
C ARG A 39 -9.35 8.76 -2.90
N THR A 40 -10.45 8.04 -3.04
CA THR A 40 -10.45 6.63 -3.39
C THR A 40 -9.82 6.39 -4.76
N GLY A 41 -10.15 7.22 -5.74
CA GLY A 41 -9.55 7.16 -7.07
C GLY A 41 -8.03 7.39 -7.05
N LEU A 42 -7.54 8.33 -6.25
CA LEU A 42 -6.10 8.54 -6.08
C LEU A 42 -5.42 7.29 -5.48
N VAL A 43 -5.99 6.71 -4.43
CA VAL A 43 -5.45 5.49 -3.80
C VAL A 43 -5.41 4.33 -4.79
N GLU A 44 -6.48 4.11 -5.55
CA GLU A 44 -6.51 3.08 -6.60
C GLU A 44 -5.44 3.31 -7.68
N MET A 45 -5.27 4.55 -8.12
CA MET A 45 -4.29 4.90 -9.15
C MET A 45 -2.85 4.73 -8.67
N LEU A 46 -2.55 5.11 -7.42
CA LEU A 46 -1.26 4.84 -6.80
C LEU A 46 -0.96 3.34 -6.82
N ARG A 47 -1.89 2.50 -6.33
CA ARG A 47 -1.75 1.04 -6.32
C ARG A 47 -1.55 0.44 -7.71
N ARG A 48 -2.31 0.92 -8.71
CA ARG A 48 -2.20 0.45 -10.11
C ARG A 48 -0.89 0.85 -10.79
N SER A 49 -0.22 1.88 -10.28
CA SER A 49 1.03 2.38 -10.87
C SER A 49 2.27 1.62 -10.40
N LEU A 50 2.16 0.85 -9.31
CA LEU A 50 3.25 0.05 -8.77
C LEU A 50 3.44 -1.21 -9.59
N ASP A 51 4.69 -1.55 -9.86
CA ASP A 51 5.06 -2.90 -10.27
C ASP A 51 5.46 -3.76 -9.06
N GLU A 52 5.73 -5.04 -9.30
CA GLU A 52 6.10 -5.98 -8.24
C GLU A 52 7.38 -5.57 -7.48
N ARG A 53 8.34 -4.92 -8.16
CA ARG A 53 9.57 -4.45 -7.51
C ARG A 53 9.29 -3.24 -6.62
N ASP A 54 8.43 -2.34 -7.07
CA ASP A 54 7.99 -1.21 -6.26
C ASP A 54 7.28 -1.70 -5.00
N GLU A 55 6.41 -2.71 -5.12
CA GLU A 55 5.70 -3.31 -3.99
C GLU A 55 6.66 -3.89 -2.95
N ILE A 56 7.65 -4.67 -3.40
CA ILE A 56 8.71 -5.23 -2.54
C ILE A 56 9.48 -4.11 -1.85
N ALA A 57 9.92 -3.08 -2.60
CA ALA A 57 10.70 -1.99 -2.05
C ALA A 57 9.92 -1.18 -1.00
N ILE A 58 8.62 -1.00 -1.19
CA ILE A 58 7.74 -0.33 -0.21
C ILE A 58 7.60 -1.19 1.05
N TYR A 59 7.35 -2.49 0.90
CA TYR A 59 7.24 -3.41 2.03
C TYR A 59 8.53 -3.52 2.84
N GLU A 60 9.70 -3.55 2.19
CA GLU A 60 10.99 -3.53 2.88
C GLU A 60 11.19 -2.27 3.73
N ARG A 61 10.74 -1.11 3.25
CA ARG A 61 10.78 0.13 4.03
C ARG A 61 9.80 0.11 5.18
N TYR A 62 8.58 -0.38 4.95
CA TYR A 62 7.57 -0.54 6.00
C TYR A 62 8.06 -1.47 7.12
N SER A 63 8.62 -2.63 6.77
CA SER A 63 9.14 -3.61 7.74
C SER A 63 10.36 -3.13 8.54
N ARG A 64 10.98 -2.01 8.12
CA ARG A 64 12.08 -1.34 8.82
C ARG A 64 11.64 -0.07 9.57
N ASP A 65 10.33 0.14 9.68
CA ASP A 65 9.73 1.36 10.25
C ASP A 65 10.21 2.66 9.56
N GLU A 66 10.64 2.57 8.29
CA GLU A 66 11.08 3.75 7.51
C GLU A 66 9.88 4.52 6.93
N ILE A 67 8.71 3.88 6.85
CA ILE A 67 7.43 4.50 6.50
C ILE A 67 6.33 4.05 7.45
N ASP A 68 5.38 4.94 7.73
CA ASP A 68 4.25 4.63 8.61
C ASP A 68 3.33 3.55 8.00
N GLU A 69 2.70 2.76 8.88
CA GLU A 69 1.72 1.73 8.52
C GLU A 69 0.59 2.29 7.66
N ASP A 70 0.06 3.47 7.98
CA ASP A 70 -0.99 4.11 7.19
C ASP A 70 -0.56 4.37 5.74
N VAL A 71 0.71 4.74 5.53
CA VAL A 71 1.27 4.99 4.19
C VAL A 71 1.45 3.66 3.44
N ALA A 72 1.97 2.64 4.12
CA ALA A 72 2.07 1.30 3.57
C ALA A 72 0.68 0.76 3.19
N GLN A 73 -0.32 0.92 4.05
CA GLN A 73 -1.69 0.47 3.84
C GLN A 73 -2.33 1.15 2.62
N VAL A 74 -2.04 2.44 2.40
CA VAL A 74 -2.47 3.14 1.18
C VAL A 74 -1.85 2.51 -0.07
N LEU A 75 -0.55 2.21 -0.07
CA LEU A 75 0.17 1.74 -1.27
C LEU A 75 0.04 0.24 -1.54
N LEU A 76 0.01 -0.59 -0.51
CA LEU A 76 0.03 -2.05 -0.61
C LEU A 76 -1.33 -2.68 -0.25
N GLY A 77 -2.08 -2.07 0.67
CA GLY A 77 -3.38 -2.58 1.13
C GLY A 77 -3.28 -4.03 1.64
N GLU A 78 -4.22 -4.88 1.24
CA GLU A 78 -4.25 -6.31 1.59
C GLU A 78 -3.01 -7.11 1.16
N LYS A 79 -2.13 -6.53 0.31
CA LYS A 79 -0.87 -7.18 -0.05
C LYS A 79 0.10 -7.25 1.13
N ILE A 80 0.00 -6.36 2.11
CA ILE A 80 0.84 -6.38 3.32
C ILE A 80 0.68 -7.72 4.03
N ASP A 81 -0.55 -8.11 4.34
CA ASP A 81 -0.84 -9.38 5.02
C ASP A 81 -0.30 -10.59 4.25
N ARG A 82 -0.35 -10.54 2.91
CA ARG A 82 0.21 -11.61 2.07
C ARG A 82 1.73 -11.66 2.16
N MET A 83 2.40 -10.51 2.09
CA MET A 83 3.85 -10.41 2.13
C MET A 83 4.39 -10.80 3.51
N ASP A 84 3.68 -10.45 4.59
CA ASP A 84 3.97 -10.93 5.94
C ASP A 84 3.87 -12.46 6.03
N ALA A 85 2.78 -13.03 5.52
CA ALA A 85 2.60 -14.49 5.52
C ALA A 85 3.68 -15.22 4.70
N GLU A 86 4.09 -14.66 3.56
CA GLU A 86 5.17 -15.21 2.74
C GLU A 86 6.53 -15.14 3.47
N ARG A 87 6.81 -14.01 4.13
CA ARG A 87 8.02 -13.83 4.94
C ARG A 87 8.06 -14.81 6.11
N ASP A 88 6.99 -14.92 6.88
CA ASP A 88 6.89 -15.83 8.03
C ASP A 88 7.09 -17.29 7.61
N ALA A 89 6.52 -17.68 6.47
CA ALA A 89 6.70 -19.02 5.91
C ALA A 89 8.16 -19.29 5.52
N PHE A 90 8.83 -18.30 4.93
CA PHE A 90 10.24 -18.40 4.57
C PHE A 90 11.15 -18.48 5.80
N GLU A 91 10.93 -17.62 6.81
CA GLU A 91 11.67 -17.62 8.07
C GLU A 91 11.50 -18.96 8.82
N SER A 92 10.26 -19.44 8.90
CA SER A 92 9.94 -20.75 9.50
C SER A 92 10.59 -21.93 8.78
N ALA A 93 10.86 -21.83 7.48
CA ALA A 93 11.57 -22.87 6.74
C ALA A 93 13.08 -22.84 7.05
N MET A 94 13.67 -21.64 7.08
CA MET A 94 15.09 -21.44 7.40
C MET A 94 15.44 -21.86 8.84
N GLU A 95 14.56 -21.60 9.81
CA GLU A 95 14.75 -22.07 11.19
C GLU A 95 14.75 -23.61 11.30
N ARG A 96 13.90 -24.29 10.51
CA ARG A 96 13.86 -25.76 10.48
C ARG A 96 15.12 -26.35 9.86
N ASP A 97 15.64 -25.74 8.80
CA ASP A 97 16.89 -26.20 8.16
C ASP A 97 18.10 -25.98 9.08
N THR A 98 18.19 -24.82 9.75
CA THR A 98 19.30 -24.52 10.67
C THR A 98 19.24 -25.36 11.95
N SER A 99 18.05 -25.61 12.49
CA SER A 99 17.88 -26.50 13.64
C SER A 99 18.21 -27.97 13.32
N THR A 100 17.91 -28.43 12.11
CA THR A 100 18.32 -29.76 11.63
C THR A 100 19.84 -29.88 11.58
N PHE A 101 20.53 -28.86 11.05
CA PHE A 101 22.00 -28.85 10.97
C PHE A 101 22.69 -28.82 12.34
N LEU A 102 22.13 -28.06 13.31
CA LEU A 102 22.66 -27.99 14.68
C LEU A 102 22.40 -29.29 15.47
N ALA A 103 21.23 -29.92 15.29
CA ALA A 103 20.91 -31.19 15.95
C ALA A 103 21.78 -32.36 15.44
N GLU A 104 22.26 -32.31 14.20
CA GLU A 104 23.17 -33.31 13.63
C GLU A 104 24.62 -33.14 14.11
N SER A 105 25.02 -31.95 14.59
CA SER A 105 26.39 -31.66 15.03
C SER A 105 26.65 -31.83 16.54
N ASP A 106 25.59 -31.97 17.36
CA ASP A 106 25.70 -32.33 18.79
C ASP A 106 25.69 -33.87 19.04
N GLY A 107 25.71 -34.67 17.98
CA GLY A 107 25.64 -36.14 18.02
C GLY A 107 26.94 -36.91 17.75
N GLU A 108 28.09 -36.24 17.59
CA GLU A 108 29.43 -36.87 17.39
C GLU A 108 30.31 -36.85 18.65
#